data_AF-A0A9E2LI90-F1
#
_entry.id   AF-A0A9E2LI90-F1
#
_cell.length_a   1.000
_cell.length_b   1.000
_cell.length_c   1.000
_cell.angle_alpha   90.00
_cell.angle_beta   90.00
_cell.angle_gamma   90.00
#
_symmetry.space_group_name_H-M   'P 1'
#
loop_
_entity.id
_entity.type
_entity.pdbx_description
1 polymer ?
#
loop_
_entity_poly.entity_id
_entity_poly.type
_entity_poly.pdbx_seq_one_letter_code
_entity_poly.pdbx_strand_id
1 'polypeptide(L)'
;MIKYINRIIYSLVAALGLMLVFNLTDSYARTLYLEEQGAIALSENDYEYFISVRFYNEVPILETTIIEGERSIDLMIYEVAYIAAINEEYIVNDGLYILMHQTSGADLTDFFTVRILAGTSISEDYMGFKIFSLPLYSAITEDTQSSLIKKSLFEIDGVFQEITQIEIYQDNDLFYTVPVSIQDTNFTVKTQIEDYLSANSEAPSEAFGNVSMAPIIHINTTALVLRNIAIYAVIVIVFTILMFRARNKRLGKKDPTEGVKKDLERLETEHHKER
;
A
#
# COMPACT_ATOMS: atom_id res chain seq x y z
N MET A 1 -5.03 -34.92 -26.29
CA MET A 1 -5.05 -33.44 -26.19
C MET A 1 -5.67 -32.94 -24.89
N ILE A 2 -6.96 -33.18 -24.62
CA ILE A 2 -7.69 -32.67 -23.42
C ILE A 2 -7.01 -33.00 -22.07
N LYS A 3 -6.42 -34.20 -21.91
CA LYS A 3 -5.70 -34.58 -20.68
C LYS A 3 -4.45 -33.72 -20.41
N TYR A 4 -3.74 -33.28 -21.45
CA TYR A 4 -2.55 -32.44 -21.30
C TYR A 4 -2.94 -31.00 -20.99
N ILE A 5 -3.99 -30.49 -21.66
CA ILE A 5 -4.58 -29.18 -21.39
C ILE A 5 -5.00 -29.07 -19.90
N ASN A 6 -5.71 -30.06 -19.36
CA ASN A 6 -6.13 -30.01 -17.95
C ASN A 6 -4.96 -30.04 -16.96
N ARG A 7 -3.83 -30.69 -17.30
CA ARG A 7 -2.63 -30.69 -16.45
C ARG A 7 -1.90 -29.35 -16.49
N ILE A 8 -1.85 -28.72 -17.66
CA ILE A 8 -1.28 -27.38 -17.84
C ILE A 8 -2.11 -26.35 -17.07
N ILE A 9 -3.45 -26.37 -17.22
CA ILE A 9 -4.36 -25.49 -16.46
C ILE A 9 -4.19 -25.70 -14.95
N TYR A 10 -4.13 -26.94 -14.47
CA TYR A 10 -3.90 -27.22 -13.06
C TYR A 10 -2.57 -26.63 -12.55
N SER A 11 -1.50 -26.78 -13.32
CA SER A 11 -0.18 -26.27 -12.96
C SER A 11 -0.14 -24.74 -12.94
N LEU A 12 -0.84 -24.09 -13.88
CA LEU A 12 -1.02 -22.64 -13.91
C LEU A 12 -1.80 -22.14 -12.69
N VAL A 13 -2.91 -22.81 -12.32
CA VAL A 13 -3.69 -22.45 -11.12
C VAL A 13 -2.85 -22.63 -9.85
N ALA A 14 -2.03 -23.69 -9.78
CA ALA A 14 -1.12 -23.89 -8.65
C ALA A 14 -0.03 -22.81 -8.57
N ALA A 15 0.54 -22.40 -9.70
CA ALA A 15 1.52 -21.32 -9.75
C ALA A 15 0.91 -19.96 -9.36
N LEU A 16 -0.27 -19.64 -9.88
CA LEU A 16 -1.01 -18.43 -9.52
C LEU A 16 -1.40 -18.42 -8.04
N GLY A 17 -1.82 -19.56 -7.49
CA GLY A 17 -2.11 -19.68 -6.07
C GLY A 17 -0.87 -19.48 -5.20
N LEU A 18 0.29 -19.99 -5.62
CA LEU A 18 1.55 -19.74 -4.92
C LEU A 18 1.94 -18.26 -4.94
N MET A 19 1.82 -17.60 -6.09
CA MET A 19 2.06 -16.16 -6.23
C MET A 19 1.12 -15.34 -5.34
N LEU A 20 -0.16 -15.73 -5.28
CA LEU A 20 -1.16 -15.11 -4.41
C LEU A 20 -0.82 -15.29 -2.93
N VAL A 21 -0.44 -16.51 -2.50
CA VAL A 21 -0.02 -16.76 -1.11
C VAL A 21 1.23 -15.95 -0.75
N PHE A 22 2.21 -15.87 -1.65
CA PHE A 22 3.40 -15.06 -1.45
C PHE A 22 3.02 -13.58 -1.25
N ASN A 23 2.31 -12.98 -2.20
CA ASN A 23 1.97 -11.55 -2.16
C ASN A 23 1.10 -11.20 -0.95
N LEU A 24 0.08 -12.02 -0.64
CA LEU A 24 -0.78 -11.78 0.53
C LEU A 24 -0.01 -11.93 1.84
N THR A 25 0.86 -12.93 1.96
CA THR A 25 1.64 -13.12 3.19
C THR A 25 2.66 -12.02 3.37
N ASP A 26 3.36 -11.62 2.31
CA ASP A 26 4.34 -10.53 2.37
C ASP A 26 3.67 -9.21 2.72
N SER A 27 2.58 -8.85 2.02
CA SER A 27 1.81 -7.63 2.29
C SER A 27 1.27 -7.62 3.72
N TYR A 28 0.63 -8.70 4.17
CA TYR A 28 0.11 -8.79 5.54
C TYR A 28 1.21 -8.67 6.60
N ALA A 29 2.34 -9.36 6.41
CA ALA A 29 3.46 -9.29 7.33
C ALA A 29 4.09 -7.89 7.38
N ARG A 30 4.17 -7.18 6.25
CA ARG A 30 4.64 -5.79 6.21
C ARG A 30 3.68 -4.86 6.92
N THR A 31 2.38 -4.96 6.66
CA THR A 31 1.36 -4.13 7.31
C THR A 31 1.42 -4.32 8.82
N LEU A 32 1.46 -5.57 9.30
CA LEU A 32 1.51 -5.86 10.74
C LEU A 32 2.79 -5.30 11.39
N TYR A 33 3.94 -5.46 10.74
CA TYR A 33 5.19 -4.87 11.23
C TYR A 33 5.12 -3.34 11.30
N LEU A 34 4.63 -2.69 10.25
CA LEU A 34 4.52 -1.22 10.19
C LEU A 34 3.51 -0.69 11.21
N GLU A 35 2.42 -1.43 11.45
CA GLU A 35 1.42 -1.10 12.46
C GLU A 35 1.96 -1.25 13.89
N GLU A 36 2.71 -2.32 14.18
CA GLU A 36 3.35 -2.52 15.49
C GLU A 36 4.39 -1.44 15.77
N GLN A 37 5.28 -1.15 14.80
CA GLN A 37 6.28 -0.09 14.95
C GLN A 37 5.65 1.30 14.99
N GLY A 38 4.61 1.53 14.18
CA GLY A 38 3.84 2.77 14.20
C GLY A 38 3.14 2.99 15.54
N ALA A 39 2.58 1.95 16.16
CA ALA A 39 1.98 2.06 17.49
C ALA A 39 3.02 2.47 18.56
N ILE A 40 4.25 1.95 18.46
CA ILE A 40 5.37 2.35 19.33
C ILE A 40 5.73 3.81 19.09
N ALA A 41 5.99 4.20 17.84
CA ALA A 41 6.33 5.57 17.47
C ALA A 41 5.27 6.57 17.93
N LEU A 42 3.98 6.26 17.71
CA LEU A 42 2.87 7.08 18.17
C LEU A 42 2.83 7.22 19.69
N SER A 43 3.12 6.14 20.44
CA SER A 43 3.16 6.18 21.90
C SER A 43 4.32 7.02 22.45
N GLU A 44 5.38 7.18 21.66
CA GLU A 44 6.55 8.01 21.96
C GLU A 44 6.40 9.45 21.42
N ASN A 45 5.29 9.74 20.72
CA ASN A 45 5.04 10.98 19.97
C ASN A 45 6.07 11.25 18.86
N ASP A 46 6.65 10.19 18.30
CA ASP A 46 7.49 10.24 17.09
C ASP A 46 6.58 10.28 15.85
N TYR A 47 6.14 11.48 15.49
CA TYR A 47 5.31 11.71 14.32
C TYR A 47 6.10 11.63 13.01
N GLU A 48 7.41 11.86 13.07
CA GLU A 48 8.33 11.86 11.92
C GLU A 48 8.44 10.45 11.31
N TYR A 49 8.27 9.40 12.12
CA TYR A 49 8.17 8.02 11.66
C TYR A 49 7.13 7.80 10.54
N PHE A 50 6.05 8.60 10.52
CA PHE A 50 4.97 8.47 9.54
C PHE A 50 5.22 9.24 8.24
N ILE A 51 6.23 10.11 8.20
CA ILE A 51 6.59 10.87 7.00
C ILE A 51 7.18 9.91 5.99
N SER A 52 6.45 9.68 4.89
CA SER A 52 6.83 8.73 3.84
C SER A 52 7.85 9.28 2.83
N VAL A 53 8.22 10.55 2.94
CA VAL A 53 9.14 11.25 2.05
C VAL A 53 10.55 11.26 2.65
N ARG A 54 11.58 11.08 1.80
CA ARG A 54 12.96 10.86 2.26
C ARG A 54 13.54 12.03 3.04
N PHE A 55 13.32 13.26 2.59
CA PHE A 55 13.85 14.46 3.24
C PHE A 55 12.70 15.30 3.76
N TYR A 56 12.87 15.87 4.96
CA TYR A 56 11.86 16.69 5.60
C TYR A 56 12.49 17.66 6.60
N ASN A 57 11.73 18.66 7.01
CA ASN A 57 12.05 19.51 8.15
C ASN A 57 11.35 18.95 9.39
N GLU A 58 12.09 18.67 10.47
CA GLU A 58 11.53 18.17 11.75
C GLU A 58 10.54 19.16 12.37
N VAL A 59 10.76 20.46 12.15
CA VAL A 59 9.85 21.49 12.64
C VAL A 59 8.66 21.60 11.68
N PRO A 60 7.43 21.29 12.12
CA PRO A 60 6.27 21.43 11.27
C PRO A 60 6.04 22.91 10.91
N ILE A 61 5.61 23.16 9.68
CA ILE A 61 5.16 24.48 9.21
C ILE A 61 3.94 24.93 10.03
N LEU A 62 3.08 23.97 10.37
CA LEU A 62 1.89 24.19 11.17
C LEU A 62 1.70 23.00 12.12
N GLU A 63 1.43 23.32 13.38
CA GLU A 63 0.93 22.38 14.38
C GLU A 63 -0.24 23.03 15.09
N THR A 64 -1.42 22.43 15.01
CA THR A 64 -2.65 22.96 15.62
C THR A 64 -3.60 21.85 16.03
N THR A 65 -4.34 22.07 17.11
CA THR A 65 -5.39 21.15 17.56
C THR A 65 -6.75 21.63 17.08
N ILE A 66 -7.44 20.78 16.32
CA ILE A 66 -8.80 20.93 15.85
C ILE A 66 -9.73 20.28 16.87
N ILE A 67 -10.74 21.00 17.34
CA ILE A 67 -11.75 20.49 18.26
C ILE A 67 -13.13 20.67 17.63
N GLU A 68 -13.82 19.55 17.40
CA GLU A 68 -15.18 19.53 16.83
C GLU A 68 -16.05 18.54 17.63
N GLY A 69 -16.94 19.08 18.47
CA GLY A 69 -17.74 18.27 19.41
C GLY A 69 -16.86 17.52 20.42
N GLU A 70 -16.94 16.18 20.42
CA GLU A 70 -16.12 15.31 21.29
C GLU A 70 -14.79 14.88 20.63
N ARG A 71 -14.57 15.27 19.38
CA ARG A 71 -13.37 14.91 18.61
C ARG A 71 -12.29 15.97 18.78
N SER A 72 -11.07 15.50 19.03
CA SER A 72 -9.86 16.32 19.05
C SER A 72 -8.84 15.72 18.08
N ILE A 73 -8.29 16.54 17.19
CA ILE A 73 -7.37 16.13 16.14
C ILE A 73 -6.18 17.09 16.12
N ASP A 74 -4.98 16.58 16.34
CA ASP A 74 -3.75 17.34 16.14
C ASP A 74 -3.38 17.27 14.66
N LEU A 75 -3.43 18.42 13.98
CA LEU A 75 -3.02 18.58 12.59
C LEU A 75 -1.59 19.12 12.56
N MET A 76 -0.71 18.37 11.89
CA MET A 76 0.66 18.73 11.63
C MET A 76 0.91 18.78 10.12
N ILE A 77 1.60 19.82 9.66
CA ILE A 77 2.01 19.97 8.27
C ILE A 77 3.51 20.12 8.22
N TYR A 78 4.18 19.19 7.56
CA TYR A 78 5.63 19.16 7.43
C TYR A 78 6.06 19.64 6.05
N GLU A 79 7.18 20.36 6.01
CA GLU A 79 7.91 20.58 4.77
C GLU A 79 8.65 19.30 4.39
N VAL A 80 8.47 18.83 3.16
CA VAL A 80 9.08 17.58 2.68
C VAL A 80 9.66 17.76 1.28
N ALA A 81 10.69 16.99 0.96
CA ALA A 81 11.32 16.99 -0.35
C ALA A 81 11.88 15.62 -0.75
N TYR A 82 11.98 15.40 -2.06
CA TYR A 82 12.68 14.24 -2.62
C TYR A 82 13.58 14.64 -3.78
N ILE A 83 14.61 13.84 -4.00
CA ILE A 83 15.56 14.00 -5.09
C ILE A 83 15.26 12.95 -6.15
N ALA A 84 15.01 13.37 -7.38
CA ALA A 84 14.92 12.51 -8.56
C ALA A 84 16.20 12.63 -9.39
N ALA A 85 16.77 11.51 -9.81
CA ALA A 85 17.83 11.49 -10.81
C ALA A 85 17.20 11.31 -12.21
N ILE A 86 17.26 12.33 -13.05
CA ILE A 86 16.75 12.30 -14.43
C ILE A 86 17.89 12.70 -15.37
N ASN A 87 18.25 11.82 -16.32
CA ASN A 87 19.31 12.07 -17.30
C ASN A 87 20.64 12.53 -16.67
N GLU A 88 21.06 11.89 -15.57
CA GLU A 88 22.29 12.22 -14.82
C GLU A 88 22.26 13.57 -14.08
N GLU A 89 21.12 14.26 -14.06
CA GLU A 89 20.90 15.47 -13.27
C GLU A 89 20.00 15.17 -12.06
N TYR A 90 20.33 15.78 -10.92
CA TYR A 90 19.49 15.73 -9.72
C TYR A 90 18.46 16.86 -9.75
N ILE A 91 17.18 16.49 -9.65
CA ILE A 91 16.05 17.42 -9.56
C ILE A 91 15.43 17.29 -8.18
N VAL A 92 15.41 18.39 -7.44
CA VAL A 92 14.80 18.46 -6.11
C VAL A 92 13.35 18.93 -6.25
N ASN A 93 12.43 18.16 -5.68
CA ASN A 93 11.01 18.47 -5.66
C ASN A 93 10.58 18.59 -4.20
N ASP A 94 9.89 19.68 -3.88
CA ASP A 94 9.41 20.02 -2.55
C ASP A 94 7.89 20.14 -2.50
N GLY A 95 7.40 20.14 -1.28
CA GLY A 95 5.99 20.22 -1.01
C GLY A 95 5.68 20.02 0.46
N LEU A 96 4.43 19.67 0.71
CA LEU A 96 3.88 19.48 2.03
C LEU A 96 3.50 18.02 2.26
N TYR A 97 3.61 17.60 3.50
CA TYR A 97 3.04 16.35 4.00
C TYR A 97 2.09 16.68 5.15
N ILE A 98 0.86 16.17 5.06
CA ILE A 98 -0.17 16.39 6.09
C ILE A 98 -0.28 15.13 6.95
N LEU A 99 -0.21 15.33 8.26
CA LEU A 99 -0.46 14.30 9.26
C LEU A 99 -1.52 14.79 10.25
N MET A 100 -2.51 13.96 10.54
CA MET A 100 -3.54 14.23 11.52
C MET A 100 -3.57 13.10 12.55
N HIS A 101 -3.51 13.44 13.83
CA HIS A 101 -3.61 12.49 14.94
C HIS A 101 -4.92 12.73 15.71
N GLN A 102 -5.83 11.78 15.64
CA GLN A 102 -7.08 11.79 16.41
C GLN A 102 -6.77 11.42 17.87
N THR A 103 -6.74 12.42 18.75
CA THR A 103 -6.41 12.25 20.17
C THR A 103 -7.63 11.90 21.04
N SER A 104 -8.84 12.28 20.59
CA SER A 104 -10.08 11.92 21.30
C SER A 104 -11.28 11.81 20.35
N GLY A 105 -12.33 11.14 20.81
CA GLY A 105 -13.59 10.99 20.08
C GLY A 105 -13.62 9.79 19.13
N ALA A 106 -14.69 9.69 18.34
CA ALA A 106 -14.82 8.62 17.34
C ALA A 106 -13.93 8.91 16.12
N ASP A 107 -13.32 7.87 15.58
CA ASP A 107 -12.51 7.92 14.35
C ASP A 107 -13.23 8.67 13.21
N LEU A 108 -12.44 9.37 12.39
CA LEU A 108 -12.86 9.79 11.05
C LEU A 108 -13.09 8.55 10.17
N THR A 109 -13.87 8.73 9.10
CA THR A 109 -14.01 7.71 8.06
C THR A 109 -12.65 7.32 7.48
N ASP A 110 -12.51 6.06 7.05
CA ASP A 110 -11.26 5.54 6.48
C ASP A 110 -10.78 6.35 5.27
N PHE A 111 -11.73 6.96 4.54
CA PHE A 111 -11.48 7.89 3.43
C PHE A 111 -12.33 9.15 3.60
N PHE A 112 -11.77 10.29 3.23
CA PHE A 112 -12.40 11.61 3.28
C PHE A 112 -11.70 12.55 2.30
N THR A 113 -12.18 13.78 2.13
CA THR A 113 -11.54 14.76 1.23
C THR A 113 -10.83 15.84 2.03
N VAL A 114 -9.58 16.12 1.65
CA VAL A 114 -8.80 17.26 2.15
C VAL A 114 -8.65 18.23 0.99
N ARG A 115 -9.31 19.39 1.09
CA ARG A 115 -9.22 20.46 0.11
C ARG A 115 -8.27 21.54 0.61
N ILE A 116 -7.35 21.96 -0.24
CA ILE A 116 -6.38 23.01 0.06
C ILE A 116 -6.67 24.23 -0.80
N LEU A 117 -6.89 25.37 -0.15
CA LEU A 117 -7.20 26.63 -0.81
C LEU A 117 -6.00 27.59 -0.75
N ALA A 118 -5.56 28.06 -1.91
CA ALA A 118 -4.45 28.99 -2.03
C ALA A 118 -4.81 30.22 -2.87
N GLY A 119 -4.37 31.39 -2.39
CA GLY A 119 -4.73 32.68 -2.97
C GLY A 119 -6.25 32.85 -3.09
N THR A 120 -6.71 33.31 -4.26
CA THR A 120 -8.14 33.51 -4.56
C THR A 120 -8.73 32.51 -5.56
N SER A 121 -7.91 31.63 -6.13
CA SER A 121 -8.30 30.85 -7.31
C SER A 121 -7.81 29.41 -7.34
N ILE A 122 -6.90 29.01 -6.46
CA ILE A 122 -6.39 27.64 -6.43
C ILE A 122 -7.17 26.86 -5.37
N SER A 123 -7.69 25.71 -5.78
CA SER A 123 -8.36 24.75 -4.93
C SER A 123 -7.96 23.36 -5.39
N GLU A 124 -7.21 22.64 -4.56
CA GLU A 124 -6.71 21.30 -4.86
C GLU A 124 -7.31 20.29 -3.87
N ASP A 125 -7.88 19.21 -4.40
CA ASP A 125 -8.52 18.15 -3.61
C ASP A 125 -7.60 16.93 -3.50
N TYR A 126 -7.47 16.42 -2.28
CA TYR A 126 -6.70 15.23 -1.94
C TYR A 126 -7.59 14.22 -1.23
N MET A 127 -7.30 12.95 -1.42
CA MET A 127 -7.95 11.87 -0.69
C MET A 127 -7.26 11.71 0.66
N GLY A 128 -7.95 12.09 1.73
CA GLY A 128 -7.61 11.75 3.09
C GLY A 128 -7.80 10.25 3.33
N PHE A 129 -6.87 9.62 4.04
CA PHE A 129 -6.94 8.20 4.36
C PHE A 129 -6.40 7.90 5.76
N LYS A 130 -6.89 6.83 6.38
CA LYS A 130 -6.39 6.32 7.66
C LYS A 130 -5.09 5.51 7.49
N ILE A 131 -4.09 5.78 8.31
CA ILE A 131 -2.80 5.08 8.29
C ILE A 131 -2.93 3.78 9.11
N PHE A 132 -2.98 2.65 8.40
CA PHE A 132 -3.19 1.32 9.00
C PHE A 132 -4.46 1.30 9.87
N SER A 133 -4.40 0.74 11.09
CA SER A 133 -5.48 0.77 12.08
C SER A 133 -5.32 1.90 13.10
N LEU A 134 -4.24 2.69 13.01
CA LEU A 134 -3.86 3.71 13.98
C LEU A 134 -4.80 4.93 13.88
N PRO A 135 -4.98 5.72 14.95
CA PRO A 135 -5.77 6.96 14.93
C PRO A 135 -5.03 8.10 14.20
N LEU A 136 -4.36 7.77 13.10
CA LEU A 136 -3.56 8.66 12.28
C LEU A 136 -4.13 8.72 10.87
N TYR A 137 -4.09 9.89 10.28
CA TYR A 137 -4.60 10.14 8.94
C TYR A 137 -3.62 11.01 8.16
N SER A 138 -3.59 10.82 6.85
CA SER A 138 -2.79 11.63 5.93
C SER A 138 -3.57 11.87 4.64
N ALA A 139 -3.00 12.64 3.71
CA ALA A 139 -3.61 12.98 2.44
C ALA A 139 -2.74 12.49 1.28
N ILE A 140 -3.37 11.92 0.25
CA ILE A 140 -2.71 11.47 -0.99
C ILE A 140 -3.43 12.01 -2.22
N THR A 141 -2.69 12.17 -3.31
CA THR A 141 -3.28 12.42 -4.64
C THR A 141 -3.90 11.13 -5.18
N GLU A 142 -5.15 11.17 -5.64
CA GLU A 142 -5.87 9.98 -6.13
C GLU A 142 -5.16 9.29 -7.30
N ASP A 143 -4.61 10.07 -8.24
CA ASP A 143 -4.00 9.55 -9.47
C ASP A 143 -2.66 8.83 -9.22
N THR A 144 -1.84 9.36 -8.32
CA THR A 144 -0.45 8.90 -8.12
C THR A 144 -0.24 8.16 -6.81
N GLN A 145 -1.21 8.22 -5.89
CA GLN A 145 -1.09 7.75 -4.51
C GLN A 145 0.11 8.37 -3.76
N SER A 146 0.60 9.50 -4.25
CA SER A 146 1.67 10.27 -3.62
C SER A 146 1.09 11.04 -2.44
N SER A 147 1.74 10.94 -1.28
CA SER A 147 1.42 11.75 -0.10
C SER A 147 2.14 13.11 -0.09
N LEU A 148 2.99 13.35 -1.09
CA LEU A 148 3.61 14.66 -1.30
C LEU A 148 2.64 15.58 -2.04
N ILE A 149 2.29 16.69 -1.39
CA ILE A 149 1.51 17.79 -1.95
C ILE A 149 2.49 18.80 -2.54
N LYS A 150 2.69 18.75 -3.86
CA LYS A 150 3.75 19.52 -4.54
C LYS A 150 3.53 21.03 -4.43
N LYS A 151 4.58 21.77 -4.07
CA LYS A 151 4.58 23.23 -4.02
C LYS A 151 4.14 23.86 -5.35
N SER A 152 4.59 23.29 -6.46
CA SER A 152 4.32 23.78 -7.83
C SER A 152 2.84 23.83 -8.20
N LEU A 153 1.96 23.12 -7.48
CA LEU A 153 0.51 23.17 -7.73
C LEU A 153 -0.13 24.48 -7.24
N PHE A 154 0.57 25.19 -6.36
CA PHE A 154 0.10 26.45 -5.78
C PHE A 154 0.78 27.67 -6.41
N GLU A 155 1.35 27.54 -7.61
CA GLU A 155 2.03 28.63 -8.32
C GLU A 155 1.20 29.12 -9.52
N ILE A 156 1.05 30.44 -9.66
CA ILE A 156 0.47 31.09 -10.85
C ILE A 156 1.55 31.96 -11.46
N ASP A 157 1.85 31.74 -12.75
CA ASP A 157 2.89 32.48 -13.49
C ASP A 157 4.25 32.49 -12.76
N GLY A 158 4.58 31.40 -12.04
CA GLY A 158 5.82 31.24 -11.28
C GLY A 158 5.84 31.96 -9.92
N VAL A 159 4.69 32.47 -9.45
CA VAL A 159 4.55 33.09 -8.13
C VAL A 159 3.72 32.18 -7.24
N PHE A 160 4.31 31.75 -6.12
CA PHE A 160 3.63 30.95 -5.11
C PHE A 160 2.47 31.74 -4.49
N GLN A 161 1.29 31.12 -4.47
CA GLN A 161 0.08 31.64 -3.84
C GLN A 161 0.04 31.09 -2.41
N GLU A 162 -0.08 32.00 -1.44
CA GLU A 162 -0.20 31.62 -0.02
C GLU A 162 -1.38 30.66 0.18
N ILE A 163 -1.14 29.53 0.85
CA ILE A 163 -2.20 28.63 1.26
C ILE A 163 -2.83 29.23 2.50
N THR A 164 -4.14 29.47 2.41
CA THR A 164 -4.89 30.22 3.43
C THR A 164 -5.83 29.33 4.24
N GLN A 165 -6.29 28.23 3.65
CA GLN A 165 -7.26 27.35 4.30
C GLN A 165 -7.06 25.90 3.88
N ILE A 166 -7.32 25.00 4.82
CA ILE A 166 -7.47 23.57 4.58
C ILE A 166 -8.86 23.18 5.06
N GLU A 167 -9.64 22.58 4.18
CA GLU A 167 -11.00 22.13 4.46
C GLU A 167 -11.02 20.60 4.48
N ILE A 168 -11.64 20.03 5.51
CA ILE A 168 -11.83 18.58 5.65
C ILE A 168 -13.30 18.31 5.39
N TYR A 169 -13.60 17.44 4.43
CA TYR A 169 -14.96 17.03 4.10
C TYR A 169 -15.17 15.53 4.39
N GLN A 170 -16.26 15.19 5.08
CA GLN A 170 -16.72 13.82 5.28
C GLN A 170 -18.04 13.60 4.57
N ASP A 171 -18.15 12.56 3.75
CA ASP A 171 -19.39 12.24 3.01
C ASP A 171 -19.96 13.43 2.19
N ASN A 172 -19.09 14.33 1.72
CA ASN A 172 -19.36 15.60 1.04
C ASN A 172 -19.87 16.76 1.93
N ASP A 173 -19.99 16.55 3.24
CA ASP A 173 -20.27 17.61 4.20
C ASP A 173 -18.96 18.20 4.74
N LEU A 174 -18.90 19.53 4.83
CA LEU A 174 -17.75 20.22 5.42
C LEU A 174 -17.69 19.86 6.90
N PHE A 175 -16.65 19.12 7.29
CA PHE A 175 -16.41 18.71 8.66
C PHE A 175 -15.70 19.82 9.45
N TYR A 176 -14.63 20.39 8.89
CA TYR A 176 -13.88 21.45 9.55
C TYR A 176 -13.10 22.31 8.55
N THR A 177 -12.87 23.57 8.91
CA THR A 177 -12.00 24.50 8.17
C THR A 177 -10.86 24.95 9.07
N VAL A 178 -9.64 24.67 8.65
CA VAL A 178 -8.41 25.09 9.34
C VAL A 178 -7.88 26.33 8.65
N PRO A 179 -7.87 27.50 9.31
CA PRO A 179 -7.16 28.66 8.80
C PRO A 179 -5.66 28.42 8.91
N VAL A 180 -4.93 28.61 7.80
CA VAL A 180 -3.49 28.43 7.70
C VAL A 180 -2.85 29.65 7.02
N SER A 181 -1.55 29.83 7.17
CA SER A 181 -0.79 30.89 6.51
C SER A 181 0.55 30.29 6.10
N ILE A 182 0.52 29.49 5.03
CA ILE A 182 1.71 28.84 4.47
C ILE A 182 2.19 29.69 3.30
N GLN A 183 3.35 30.30 3.49
CA GLN A 183 3.98 31.22 2.56
C GLN A 183 5.19 30.56 1.89
N ASP A 184 5.67 31.18 0.81
CA ASP A 184 6.84 30.70 0.06
C ASP A 184 8.10 30.53 0.95
N THR A 185 8.24 31.41 1.94
CA THR A 185 9.35 31.41 2.92
C THR A 185 9.34 30.22 3.87
N ASN A 186 8.23 29.48 3.97
CA ASN A 186 8.15 28.25 4.75
C ASN A 186 8.82 27.08 4.03
N PHE A 187 9.12 27.19 2.73
CA PHE A 187 9.78 26.15 1.94
C PHE A 187 11.29 26.41 1.88
N THR A 188 12.05 25.74 2.76
CA THR A 188 13.49 25.91 2.92
C THR A 188 14.32 24.66 2.58
N VAL A 189 13.74 23.47 2.69
CA VAL A 189 14.41 22.17 2.49
C VAL A 189 14.95 22.06 1.07
N LYS A 190 14.18 22.47 0.06
CA LYS A 190 14.62 22.43 -1.34
C LYS A 190 15.93 23.14 -1.56
N THR A 191 15.98 24.41 -1.18
CA THR A 191 17.16 25.27 -1.35
C THR A 191 18.36 24.69 -0.61
N GLN A 192 18.17 24.17 0.60
CA GLN A 192 19.26 23.55 1.36
C GLN A 192 19.82 22.29 0.68
N ILE A 193 18.95 21.47 0.07
CA ILE A 193 19.38 20.29 -0.69
C ILE A 193 20.09 20.71 -1.99
N GLU A 194 19.57 21.70 -2.72
CA GLU A 194 20.18 22.21 -3.95
C GLU A 194 21.58 22.83 -3.67
N ASP A 195 21.72 23.56 -2.57
CA ASP A 195 23.00 24.09 -2.10
C ASP A 195 23.98 22.96 -1.75
N TYR A 196 23.51 21.90 -1.07
CA TYR A 196 24.33 20.73 -0.75
C TYR A 196 24.79 20.00 -2.02
N LEU A 197 23.89 19.78 -2.97
CA LEU A 197 24.18 19.13 -4.26
C LEU A 197 25.21 19.94 -5.05
N SER A 198 25.08 21.26 -5.06
CA SER A 198 26.03 22.16 -5.71
C SER A 198 27.43 22.11 -5.08
N ALA A 199 27.50 21.90 -3.76
CA ALA A 199 28.77 21.80 -3.04
C ALA A 199 29.44 20.42 -3.12
N ASN A 200 28.66 19.33 -3.15
CA ASN A 200 29.17 17.97 -2.98
C ASN A 200 29.03 17.07 -4.22
N SER A 201 28.24 17.48 -5.22
CA SER A 201 27.92 16.68 -6.43
C SER A 201 27.23 15.33 -6.17
N GLU A 202 26.84 15.04 -4.93
CA GLU A 202 26.18 13.80 -4.51
C GLU A 202 25.00 14.13 -3.58
N ALA A 203 23.97 13.28 -3.61
CA ALA A 203 22.82 13.43 -2.72
C ALA A 203 23.21 13.22 -1.24
N PRO A 204 22.58 13.94 -0.30
CA PRO A 204 22.86 13.76 1.12
C PRO A 204 22.56 12.33 1.58
N SER A 205 23.50 11.73 2.31
CA SER A 205 23.35 10.41 2.93
C SER A 205 22.96 10.48 4.41
N GLU A 206 23.16 11.62 5.04
CA GLU A 206 22.89 11.90 6.46
C GLU A 206 22.17 13.25 6.60
N ALA A 207 21.45 13.43 7.72
CA ALA A 207 20.78 14.69 8.03
C ALA A 207 21.79 15.85 8.14
N PHE A 208 21.38 17.06 7.74
CA PHE A 208 22.23 18.25 7.74
C PHE A 208 21.39 19.52 7.82
N GLY A 209 21.89 20.55 8.51
CA GLY A 209 21.15 21.82 8.64
C GLY A 209 19.78 21.59 9.29
N ASN A 210 18.72 22.00 8.60
CA ASN A 210 17.32 21.74 8.99
C ASN A 210 16.69 20.59 8.18
N VAL A 211 17.49 19.87 7.39
CA VAL A 211 17.04 18.75 6.57
C VAL A 211 17.32 17.45 7.29
N SER A 212 16.24 16.83 7.74
CA SER A 212 16.26 15.49 8.33
C SER A 212 15.92 14.43 7.29
N MET A 213 16.25 13.19 7.62
CA MET A 213 16.14 12.05 6.70
C MET A 213 15.35 10.91 7.33
N ALA A 214 14.28 10.49 6.64
CA ALA A 214 13.46 9.37 7.11
C ALA A 214 14.30 8.08 7.12
N PRO A 215 14.26 7.27 8.19
CA PRO A 215 15.08 6.07 8.29
C PRO A 215 14.71 5.03 7.23
N ILE A 216 15.67 4.18 6.83
CA ILE A 216 15.39 3.06 5.93
C ILE A 216 14.82 1.90 6.76
N ILE A 217 13.54 1.59 6.57
CA ILE A 217 12.88 0.50 7.27
C ILE A 217 13.13 -0.83 6.54
N HIS A 218 13.92 -1.71 7.16
CA HIS A 218 14.18 -3.05 6.64
C HIS A 218 13.21 -4.07 7.27
N ILE A 219 12.18 -4.46 6.52
CA ILE A 219 11.19 -5.45 6.98
C ILE A 219 11.56 -6.85 6.47
N ASN A 220 11.84 -7.78 7.39
CA ASN A 220 12.12 -9.18 7.04
C ASN A 220 10.87 -10.05 7.16
N THR A 221 10.22 -10.32 6.02
CA THR A 221 9.02 -11.17 5.93
C THR A 221 9.33 -12.64 5.60
N THR A 222 10.60 -12.98 5.37
CA THR A 222 11.02 -14.24 4.72
C THR A 222 10.51 -15.47 5.47
N ALA A 223 10.62 -15.49 6.80
CA ALA A 223 10.23 -16.65 7.61
C ALA A 223 8.72 -16.93 7.53
N LEU A 224 7.89 -15.89 7.57
CA LEU A 224 6.43 -16.00 7.50
C LEU A 224 5.97 -16.44 6.10
N VAL A 225 6.57 -15.84 5.06
CA VAL A 225 6.31 -16.19 3.66
C VAL A 225 6.68 -17.65 3.38
N LEU A 226 7.88 -18.08 3.81
CA LEU A 226 8.34 -19.45 3.59
C LEU A 226 7.43 -20.48 4.28
N ARG A 227 6.99 -20.17 5.51
CA ARG A 227 6.03 -21.02 6.24
C ARG A 227 4.72 -21.18 5.46
N ASN A 228 4.14 -20.09 4.97
CA ASN A 228 2.86 -20.14 4.26
C ASN A 228 2.98 -20.78 2.88
N ILE A 229 4.09 -20.59 2.17
CA ILE A 229 4.40 -21.32 0.93
C ILE A 229 4.53 -22.83 1.21
N ALA A 230 5.19 -23.23 2.28
CA ALA A 230 5.32 -24.64 2.63
C ALA A 230 3.95 -25.28 2.92
N ILE A 231 3.08 -24.59 3.66
CA ILE A 231 1.69 -25.03 3.91
C ILE A 231 0.92 -25.17 2.59
N TYR A 232 1.01 -24.16 1.72
CA TYR A 232 0.37 -24.18 0.41
C TYR A 232 0.85 -25.37 -0.45
N ALA A 233 2.17 -25.61 -0.50
CA ALA A 233 2.75 -26.71 -1.25
C ALA A 233 2.22 -28.08 -0.77
N VAL A 234 2.12 -28.28 0.55
CA VAL A 234 1.53 -29.51 1.13
C VAL A 234 0.07 -29.66 0.68
N ILE A 235 -0.72 -28.60 0.73
CA ILE A 235 -2.13 -28.62 0.30
C ILE A 235 -2.24 -28.98 -1.18
N VAL A 236 -1.45 -28.36 -2.05
CA VAL A 236 -1.43 -28.66 -3.50
C VAL A 236 -1.03 -30.11 -3.77
N ILE A 237 -0.03 -30.64 -3.06
CA ILE A 237 0.39 -32.05 -3.16
C ILE A 237 -0.76 -32.98 -2.76
N VAL A 238 -1.44 -32.71 -1.63
CA VAL A 238 -2.59 -33.51 -1.17
C VAL A 238 -3.71 -33.48 -2.20
N PHE A 239 -4.09 -32.30 -2.71
CA PHE A 239 -5.10 -32.17 -3.76
C PHE A 239 -4.71 -32.88 -5.06
N THR A 240 -3.45 -32.79 -5.45
CA THR A 240 -2.90 -33.53 -6.62
C THR A 240 -3.13 -35.02 -6.42
N ILE A 241 -2.70 -35.58 -5.28
CA ILE A 241 -2.84 -37.00 -4.97
C ILE A 241 -4.31 -37.42 -5.00
N LEU A 242 -5.21 -36.66 -4.36
CA LEU A 242 -6.64 -36.96 -4.34
C LEU A 242 -7.25 -36.95 -5.74
N MET A 243 -6.95 -35.94 -6.55
CA MET A 243 -7.50 -35.81 -7.91
C MET A 243 -7.03 -36.95 -8.83
N PHE A 244 -5.75 -37.29 -8.80
CA PHE A 244 -5.19 -38.35 -9.65
C PHE A 244 -5.57 -39.76 -9.15
N ARG A 245 -5.62 -39.99 -7.84
CA ARG A 245 -6.02 -41.29 -7.26
C ARG A 245 -7.51 -41.56 -7.39
N ALA A 246 -8.37 -40.56 -7.26
CA ALA A 246 -9.82 -40.69 -7.48
C ALA A 246 -10.15 -41.03 -8.94
N ARG A 247 -9.37 -40.52 -9.91
CA ARG A 247 -9.52 -40.88 -11.33
C ARG A 247 -9.16 -42.33 -11.64
N ASN A 248 -8.12 -42.88 -11.02
CA ASN A 248 -7.70 -44.28 -11.27
C ASN A 248 -8.67 -45.34 -10.71
N LYS A 249 -9.48 -45.02 -9.68
CA LYS A 249 -10.48 -45.97 -9.15
C LYS A 249 -11.77 -46.08 -9.97
N ARG A 250 -11.92 -45.31 -11.06
CA ARG A 250 -13.07 -45.42 -12.00
C ARG A 250 -12.77 -46.26 -13.26
N LEU A 251 -11.68 -47.04 -13.25
CA LEU A 251 -11.30 -47.91 -14.38
C LEU A 251 -12.20 -49.14 -14.59
N GLY A 252 -13.19 -49.39 -13.72
CA GLY A 252 -14.18 -50.47 -13.88
C GLY A 252 -15.61 -50.01 -14.18
N LYS A 253 -15.85 -48.73 -14.48
CA LYS A 253 -17.19 -48.16 -14.71
C LYS A 253 -17.50 -47.85 -16.19
N LYS A 254 -16.62 -48.26 -17.10
CA LYS A 254 -16.94 -48.24 -18.53
C LYS A 254 -17.51 -49.61 -18.86
N ASP A 255 -18.71 -49.62 -19.43
CA ASP A 255 -19.29 -50.82 -19.99
C ASP A 255 -18.26 -51.52 -20.89
N PRO A 256 -18.12 -52.85 -20.79
CA PRO A 256 -17.24 -53.60 -21.67
C PRO A 256 -17.61 -53.28 -23.12
N THR A 257 -16.59 -53.07 -23.95
CA THR A 257 -16.75 -52.92 -25.41
C THR A 257 -17.56 -54.09 -25.97
N GLU A 258 -18.35 -53.88 -27.01
CA GLU A 258 -19.28 -54.91 -27.54
C GLU A 258 -18.64 -56.28 -27.76
N GLY A 259 -17.37 -56.34 -28.20
CA GLY A 259 -16.64 -57.60 -28.35
C GLY A 259 -16.48 -58.37 -27.04
N VAL A 260 -16.21 -57.68 -25.93
CA VAL A 260 -16.05 -58.27 -24.60
C VAL A 260 -17.41 -58.65 -24.00
N LYS A 261 -18.49 -57.92 -24.32
CA LYS A 261 -19.87 -58.32 -23.96
C LYS A 261 -20.26 -59.63 -24.65
N LYS A 262 -19.99 -59.75 -25.96
CA LYS A 262 -20.26 -60.99 -26.72
C LYS A 262 -19.46 -62.18 -26.20
N ASP A 263 -18.21 -61.98 -25.83
CA ASP A 263 -17.38 -63.07 -25.28
C ASP A 263 -17.85 -63.51 -23.88
N LEU A 264 -18.32 -62.58 -23.04
CA LEU A 264 -18.95 -62.90 -21.75
C LEU A 264 -20.27 -63.67 -21.92
N GLU A 265 -21.14 -63.24 -22.84
CA GLU A 265 -22.39 -63.93 -23.15
C GLU A 265 -22.15 -65.36 -23.69
N ARG A 266 -21.08 -65.54 -24.46
CA ARG A 266 -20.68 -66.83 -25.02
C ARG A 266 -20.18 -67.81 -23.93
N LEU A 267 -19.45 -67.31 -22.95
CA LEU A 267 -19.01 -68.10 -21.79
C LEU A 267 -20.18 -68.47 -20.86
N GLU A 268 -21.15 -67.58 -20.67
CA GLU A 268 -22.37 -67.89 -19.89
C GLU A 268 -23.24 -68.94 -20.60
N THR A 269 -23.33 -68.92 -21.93
CA THR A 269 -24.08 -69.94 -22.69
C THR A 269 -23.37 -71.29 -22.75
N GLU A 270 -22.04 -71.33 -22.73
CA GLU A 270 -21.28 -72.59 -22.64
C GLU A 270 -21.42 -73.24 -21.25
N HIS A 271 -21.35 -72.46 -20.17
CA HIS A 271 -21.55 -72.98 -18.81
C HIS A 271 -22.98 -73.47 -18.53
N HIS A 272 -23.99 -72.95 -19.22
CA HIS A 272 -25.36 -73.42 -19.10
C HIS A 272 -25.66 -74.70 -19.88
N LYS A 273 -24.81 -75.10 -20.83
CA LYS A 273 -24.94 -76.36 -21.60
C LYS A 273 -24.35 -77.58 -20.90
N GLU A 274 -23.52 -77.39 -19.88
CA GLU A 274 -22.89 -78.48 -19.11
C GLU A 274 -23.65 -78.84 -17.81
N ARG A 275 -24.87 -78.32 -17.61
CA ARG A 275 -25.77 -78.70 -16.51
C ARG A 275 -27.03 -79.40 -16.99
#